data_AF-A0A821Q4J3-F1
#
_entry.id   AF-A0A821Q4J3-F1
#
_cell.length_a   1.000
_cell.length_b   1.000
_cell.length_c   1.000
_cell.angle_alpha   90.00
_cell.angle_beta   90.00
_cell.angle_gamma   90.00
#
_symmetry.space_group_name_H-M   'P 1'
#
loop_
_entity.id
_entity.type
_entity.pdbx_description
1 polymer ?
#
loop_
_entity_poly.entity_id
_entity_poly.type
_entity_poly.pdbx_seq_one_letter_code
_entity_poly.pdbx_strand_id
1 'polypeptide(L)'
;MAEDFMQHADSEAAEAMTLYAIEEKPEEQGRRCSDFGIPSPTTAPYTFESKIINKEKELRIGQEMYSMLNKDQRSAADKILAAHHEQSTTGSCFFIDGPGGTGKTYLYNTLYHLFMRQGVHDMPVAWTGIAASLMPE
;
A
#
# COMPACT_ATOMS: atom_id res chain seq x y z
N MET A 1 -3.09 -11.38 -9.51
CA MET A 1 -3.00 -12.19 -8.28
C MET A 1 -1.86 -13.20 -8.37
N ALA A 2 -1.93 -14.28 -9.16
CA ALA A 2 -0.79 -15.21 -9.31
C ALA A 2 0.46 -14.51 -9.88
N GLU A 3 0.27 -13.68 -10.90
CA GLU A 3 1.34 -12.86 -11.49
C GLU A 3 1.96 -11.87 -10.49
N ASP A 4 1.21 -11.41 -9.49
CA ASP A 4 1.73 -10.52 -8.44
C ASP A 4 2.63 -11.31 -7.48
N PHE A 5 2.25 -12.55 -7.16
CA PHE A 5 3.07 -13.44 -6.33
C PHE A 5 4.34 -13.95 -7.04
N MET A 6 4.29 -14.09 -8.37
CA MET A 6 5.47 -14.47 -9.17
C MET A 6 6.62 -13.46 -9.07
N GLN A 7 6.37 -12.22 -8.61
CA GLN A 7 7.43 -11.24 -8.38
C GLN A 7 8.32 -11.62 -7.18
N HIS A 8 7.82 -12.48 -6.29
CA HIS A 8 8.48 -12.81 -5.02
C HIS A 8 8.57 -14.32 -4.75
N ALA A 9 8.05 -15.16 -5.64
CA ALA A 9 8.12 -16.61 -5.49
C ALA A 9 8.12 -17.33 -6.84
N ASP A 10 8.47 -18.62 -6.83
CA ASP A 10 8.35 -19.47 -8.01
C ASP A 10 6.87 -19.74 -8.38
N SER A 11 6.66 -20.31 -9.56
CA SER A 11 5.32 -20.51 -10.11
C SER A 11 4.42 -21.38 -9.22
N GLU A 12 4.99 -22.37 -8.56
CA GLU A 12 4.24 -23.31 -7.72
C GLU A 12 3.82 -22.64 -6.40
N ALA A 13 4.72 -21.87 -5.80
CA ALA A 13 4.41 -21.04 -4.64
C ALA A 13 3.44 -19.91 -4.98
N ALA A 14 3.55 -19.26 -6.14
CA ALA A 14 2.63 -18.22 -6.61
C ALA A 14 1.21 -18.75 -6.82
N GLU A 15 1.08 -19.95 -7.38
CA GLU A 15 -0.20 -20.65 -7.52
C GLU A 15 -0.80 -21.00 -6.15
N ALA A 16 0.00 -21.58 -5.25
CA ALA A 16 -0.45 -21.89 -3.89
C ALA A 16 -0.91 -20.63 -3.12
N MET A 17 -0.15 -19.53 -3.21
CA MET A 17 -0.52 -18.24 -2.61
C MET A 17 -1.82 -17.67 -3.18
N THR A 18 -2.05 -17.87 -4.48
CA THR A 18 -3.31 -17.46 -5.12
C THR A 18 -4.49 -18.25 -4.59
N LEU A 19 -4.32 -19.57 -4.41
CA LEU A 19 -5.38 -20.42 -3.84
C LEU A 19 -5.70 -20.03 -2.39
N TYR A 20 -4.70 -19.68 -1.58
CA TYR A 20 -4.93 -19.12 -0.24
C TYR A 20 -5.71 -17.81 -0.26
N ALA A 21 -5.29 -16.86 -1.10
CA ALA A 21 -5.96 -15.56 -1.20
C ALA A 21 -7.42 -15.68 -1.70
N ILE A 22 -7.72 -16.70 -2.50
CA ILE A 22 -9.08 -16.95 -2.99
C ILE A 22 -9.94 -17.63 -1.92
N GLU A 23 -9.38 -18.51 -1.07
CA GLU A 23 -10.10 -19.27 -0.02
C GLU A 23 -10.70 -18.37 1.06
N GLU A 24 -10.12 -17.19 1.32
CA GLU A 24 -10.60 -16.24 2.34
C GLU A 24 -12.09 -15.87 2.16
N LYS A 25 -12.51 -15.58 0.92
CA LYS A 25 -13.89 -15.12 0.63
C LYS A 25 -14.95 -16.21 0.79
N PRO A 26 -14.77 -17.44 0.27
CA PRO A 26 -15.64 -18.57 0.59
C PRO A 26 -15.70 -18.86 2.09
N GLU A 27 -14.57 -18.78 2.80
CA GLU A 27 -14.51 -19.09 4.23
C GLU A 27 -15.35 -18.11 5.07
N GLU A 28 -15.36 -16.82 4.72
CA GLU A 28 -16.28 -15.82 5.31
C GLU A 28 -17.76 -16.23 5.20
N GLN A 29 -18.10 -16.99 4.16
CA GLN A 29 -19.45 -17.50 3.92
C GLN A 29 -19.64 -18.94 4.42
N GLY A 30 -18.67 -19.49 5.17
CA GLY A 30 -18.70 -20.86 5.67
C GLY A 30 -18.56 -21.92 4.58
N ARG A 31 -18.03 -21.56 3.42
CA ARG A 31 -17.79 -22.43 2.26
C ARG A 31 -16.30 -22.58 1.99
N ARG A 32 -15.93 -23.56 1.19
CA ARG A 32 -14.53 -23.78 0.78
C ARG A 32 -14.38 -23.65 -0.73
N CYS A 33 -13.16 -23.40 -1.23
CA CYS A 33 -12.90 -23.38 -2.67
C CYS A 33 -13.32 -24.68 -3.36
N SER A 34 -13.18 -25.81 -2.66
CA SER A 34 -13.59 -27.13 -3.16
C SER A 34 -15.09 -27.22 -3.45
N ASP A 35 -15.93 -26.44 -2.76
CA ASP A 35 -17.38 -26.37 -3.03
C ASP A 35 -17.70 -25.70 -4.39
N PHE A 36 -16.71 -25.09 -5.02
CA PHE A 36 -16.79 -24.44 -6.33
C PHE A 36 -15.94 -25.15 -7.39
N GLY A 37 -15.36 -26.31 -7.07
CA GLY A 37 -14.47 -27.05 -7.98
C GLY A 37 -13.05 -26.47 -8.09
N ILE A 38 -12.68 -25.56 -7.18
CA ILE A 38 -11.34 -24.99 -7.10
C ILE A 38 -10.53 -25.82 -6.10
N PRO A 39 -9.27 -26.20 -6.40
CA PRO A 39 -8.46 -26.95 -5.46
C PRO A 39 -8.25 -26.15 -4.17
N SER A 40 -8.54 -26.76 -3.01
CA SER A 40 -8.23 -26.14 -1.72
C SER A 40 -6.72 -26.07 -1.52
N PRO A 41 -6.22 -25.01 -0.86
CA PRO A 41 -4.79 -24.83 -0.68
C PRO A 41 -4.22 -25.88 0.29
N THR A 42 -3.14 -26.55 -0.13
CA THR A 42 -2.58 -27.74 0.54
C THR A 42 -1.41 -27.41 1.49
N THR A 43 -0.86 -26.19 1.45
CA THR A 43 0.44 -25.84 2.04
C THR A 43 0.32 -24.72 3.08
N ALA A 44 0.55 -24.97 4.38
CA ALA A 44 0.54 -23.99 5.50
C ALA A 44 0.37 -22.48 5.15
N PRO A 45 -0.59 -21.77 5.77
CA PRO A 45 -1.00 -20.42 5.38
C PRO A 45 0.20 -19.50 5.14
N TYR A 46 0.29 -18.97 3.92
CA TYR A 46 1.20 -17.89 3.63
C TYR A 46 0.71 -16.67 4.40
N THR A 47 1.30 -16.41 5.56
CA THR A 47 1.25 -15.08 6.14
C THR A 47 1.94 -14.18 5.14
N PHE A 48 1.19 -13.25 4.53
CA PHE A 48 1.77 -12.11 3.85
C PHE A 48 2.84 -11.56 4.79
N GLU A 49 4.12 -11.73 4.45
CA GLU A 49 5.18 -11.19 5.28
C GLU A 49 4.95 -9.69 5.26
N SER A 50 4.39 -9.17 6.35
CA SER A 50 4.41 -7.74 6.60
C SER A 50 5.90 -7.40 6.61
N LYS A 51 6.40 -6.79 5.52
CA LYS A 51 7.78 -6.29 5.46
C LYS A 51 8.04 -5.60 6.79
N ILE A 52 9.08 -6.00 7.51
CA ILE A 52 9.44 -5.31 8.76
C ILE A 52 9.88 -3.90 8.35
N ILE A 53 8.96 -2.95 8.42
CA ILE A 53 9.22 -1.56 8.04
C ILE A 53 10.12 -0.95 9.11
N ASN A 54 11.31 -0.50 8.71
CA ASN A 54 12.17 0.28 9.57
C ASN A 54 11.66 1.72 9.65
N LYS A 55 10.77 1.97 10.62
CA LYS A 55 10.10 3.25 10.84
C LYS A 55 11.05 4.45 10.90
N GLU A 56 12.25 4.28 11.46
CA GLU A 56 13.23 5.36 11.57
C GLU A 56 13.86 5.70 10.21
N LYS A 57 14.14 4.67 9.41
CA LYS A 57 14.62 4.85 8.04
C LYS A 57 13.56 5.57 7.19
N GLU A 58 12.31 5.13 7.26
CA GLU A 58 11.21 5.73 6.50
C GLU A 58 11.00 7.19 6.90
N LEU A 59 11.02 7.50 8.20
CA LEU A 59 10.94 8.88 8.68
C LEU A 59 12.05 9.74 8.07
N ARG A 60 13.30 9.26 8.11
CA ARG A 60 14.45 10.02 7.61
C ARG A 60 14.28 10.32 6.12
N ILE A 61 13.89 9.33 5.32
CA ILE A 61 13.60 9.50 3.89
C ILE A 61 12.48 10.54 3.71
N GLY A 62 11.39 10.39 4.45
CA GLY A 62 10.25 11.31 4.40
C GLY A 62 10.65 12.75 4.75
N GLN A 63 11.50 12.97 5.75
CA GLN A 63 11.99 14.29 6.14
C GLN A 63 12.91 14.91 5.08
N GLU A 64 13.82 14.12 4.51
CA GLU A 64 14.70 14.56 3.42
C GLU A 64 13.86 14.97 2.19
N MET A 65 12.89 14.16 1.79
CA MET A 65 11.98 14.47 0.69
C MET A 65 11.10 15.69 0.99
N TYR A 66 10.55 15.76 2.20
CA TYR A 66 9.74 16.87 2.66
C TYR A 66 10.52 18.18 2.62
N SER A 67 11.83 18.18 2.91
CA SER A 67 12.68 19.38 2.79
C SER A 67 12.81 19.89 1.35
N MET A 68 12.71 19.01 0.36
CA MET A 68 12.83 19.33 -1.07
C MET A 68 11.51 19.73 -1.75
N LEU A 69 10.38 19.68 -1.04
CA LEU A 69 9.08 20.08 -1.61
C LEU A 69 9.07 21.55 -2.01
N ASN A 70 8.45 21.82 -3.16
CA ASN A 70 8.13 23.18 -3.55
C ASN A 70 7.01 23.76 -2.67
N LYS A 71 6.76 25.07 -2.81
CA LYS A 71 5.81 25.81 -1.95
C LYS A 71 4.40 25.21 -1.94
N ASP A 72 3.89 24.83 -3.11
CA ASP A 72 2.52 24.33 -3.25
C ASP A 72 2.38 22.90 -2.72
N GLN A 73 3.35 22.04 -3.03
CA GLN A 73 3.43 20.69 -2.49
C GLN A 73 3.56 20.70 -0.96
N ARG A 74 4.40 21.57 -0.41
CA ARG A 74 4.55 21.75 1.04
C ARG A 74 3.24 22.19 1.67
N SER A 75 2.56 23.17 1.07
CA SER A 75 1.25 23.62 1.58
C SER A 75 0.21 22.49 1.58
N ALA A 76 0.19 21.63 0.57
CA ALA A 76 -0.67 20.45 0.55
C ALA A 76 -0.27 19.44 1.63
N ALA A 77 1.04 19.13 1.74
CA ALA A 77 1.56 18.20 2.74
C ALA A 77 1.20 18.64 4.17
N ASP A 78 1.40 19.92 4.49
CA ASP A 78 1.15 20.47 5.83
C ASP A 78 -0.31 20.33 6.24
N LYS A 79 -1.24 20.61 5.32
CA LYS A 79 -2.68 20.46 5.57
C LYS A 79 -3.06 19.00 5.84
N ILE A 80 -2.51 18.08 5.04
CA ILE A 80 -2.79 16.65 5.15
C ILE A 80 -2.22 16.09 6.46
N LEU A 81 -0.98 16.45 6.81
CA LEU A 81 -0.33 16.04 8.06
C LEU A 81 -1.04 16.61 9.28
N ALA A 82 -1.46 17.87 9.24
CA ALA A 82 -2.23 18.49 10.33
C ALA A 82 -3.56 17.76 10.57
N ALA A 83 -4.32 17.51 9.49
CA ALA A 83 -5.58 16.77 9.59
C ALA A 83 -5.39 15.35 10.11
N HIS A 84 -4.28 14.69 9.76
CA HIS A 84 -3.93 13.39 10.32
C HIS A 84 -3.66 13.46 11.84
N HIS A 85 -2.94 14.49 12.29
CA HIS A 85 -2.61 14.69 13.70
C HIS A 85 -3.82 15.06 14.57
N GLU A 86 -4.83 15.74 14.02
CA GLU A 86 -6.00 16.20 14.77
C GLU A 86 -6.94 15.06 15.22
N GLN A 87 -6.73 13.81 14.75
CA GLN A 87 -7.53 12.62 15.11
C GLN A 87 -9.05 12.88 15.11
N SER A 88 -9.53 13.69 14.16
CA SER A 88 -10.97 13.97 14.07
C SER A 88 -11.73 12.66 13.84
N THR A 89 -12.81 12.48 14.59
CA THR A 89 -13.70 11.30 14.49
C THR A 89 -14.40 11.20 13.12
N THR A 90 -14.36 12.28 12.33
CA THR A 90 -14.80 12.30 10.94
C THR A 90 -13.60 12.11 10.02
N GLY A 91 -13.58 11.01 9.25
CA GLY A 91 -12.55 10.77 8.25
C GLY A 91 -12.39 11.95 7.28
N SER A 92 -11.14 12.29 6.95
CA SER A 92 -10.81 13.38 6.02
C SER A 92 -10.41 12.81 4.66
N CYS A 93 -10.96 13.37 3.58
CA CYS A 93 -10.61 13.01 2.20
C CYS A 93 -10.00 14.21 1.50
N PHE A 94 -8.84 14.02 0.86
CA PHE A 94 -8.11 15.07 0.16
C PHE A 94 -7.98 14.73 -1.32
N PHE A 95 -8.20 15.74 -2.17
CA PHE A 95 -7.89 15.66 -3.60
C PHE A 95 -6.72 16.58 -3.91
N ILE A 96 -5.65 16.03 -4.47
CA ILE A 96 -4.48 16.78 -4.92
C ILE A 96 -4.58 16.97 -6.43
N ASP A 97 -4.93 18.19 -6.84
CA ASP A 97 -4.90 18.59 -8.25
C ASP A 97 -3.60 19.33 -8.58
N GLY A 98 -3.12 19.12 -9.79
CA GLY A 98 -1.99 19.85 -10.32
C GLY A 98 -1.74 19.51 -11.79
N PRO A 99 -1.18 20.43 -12.58
CA PRO A 99 -0.78 20.16 -13.96
C PRO A 99 0.13 18.93 -14.12
N GLY A 100 0.23 18.41 -15.33
CA GLY A 100 1.22 17.38 -15.66
C GLY A 100 2.64 17.84 -15.31
N GLY A 101 3.46 16.96 -14.73
CA GLY A 101 4.86 17.26 -14.42
C GLY A 101 5.12 18.04 -13.12
N THR A 102 4.10 18.36 -12.32
CA THR A 102 4.29 19.11 -11.05
C THR A 102 4.73 18.26 -9.84
N GLY A 103 5.14 17.01 -10.07
CA GLY A 103 5.66 16.14 -9.02
C GLY A 103 4.60 15.65 -8.01
N LYS A 104 3.34 15.48 -8.40
CA LYS A 104 2.30 14.89 -7.52
C LYS A 104 2.72 13.54 -6.94
N THR A 105 3.33 12.69 -7.75
CA THR A 105 3.89 11.40 -7.31
C THR A 105 4.95 11.58 -6.23
N TYR A 106 5.82 12.59 -6.37
CA TYR A 106 6.83 12.90 -5.37
C TYR A 106 6.19 13.30 -4.02
N LEU A 107 5.11 14.08 -4.06
CA LEU A 107 4.32 14.43 -2.89
C LEU A 107 3.67 13.19 -2.24
N TYR A 108 3.06 12.29 -3.02
CA TYR A 108 2.48 11.05 -2.50
C TYR A 108 3.54 10.17 -1.79
N ASN A 109 4.70 9.99 -2.41
CA ASN A 109 5.79 9.20 -1.82
C ASN A 109 6.32 9.87 -0.53
N THR A 110 6.41 11.19 -0.51
CA THR A 110 6.80 11.94 0.69
C THR A 110 5.83 11.68 1.85
N LEU A 111 4.52 11.77 1.58
CA LEU A 111 3.47 11.51 2.56
C LEU A 111 3.51 10.06 3.08
N TYR A 112 3.68 9.09 2.18
CA TYR A 112 3.84 7.68 2.54
C TYR A 112 4.95 7.48 3.58
N HIS A 113 6.16 7.96 3.30
CA HIS A 113 7.30 7.79 4.20
C HIS A 113 7.08 8.46 5.57
N LEU A 114 6.38 9.61 5.59
CA LEU A 114 6.04 10.30 6.83
C LEU A 114 4.97 9.57 7.65
N PHE A 115 4.00 8.90 7.01
CA PHE A 115 2.95 8.13 7.68
C PHE A 115 3.41 6.76 8.17
N MET A 116 4.34 6.10 7.46
CA MET A 116 4.85 4.79 7.82
C MET A 116 5.49 4.74 9.21
N ARG A 117 6.06 5.86 9.70
CA ARG A 117 6.53 5.97 11.10
C ARG A 117 5.41 5.71 12.11
N GLN A 118 4.20 6.17 11.82
CA GLN A 118 3.09 6.18 12.77
C GLN A 118 2.41 4.80 12.88
N GLY A 119 2.88 3.80 12.13
CA GLY A 119 2.28 2.46 12.10
C GLY A 119 0.98 2.40 11.31
N VAL A 120 0.70 3.46 10.53
CA VAL A 120 -0.39 3.45 9.57
C VAL A 120 0.11 2.67 8.36
N HIS A 121 -0.40 1.45 8.21
CA HIS A 121 -0.18 0.64 7.00
C HIS A 121 -1.07 1.19 5.88
N ASP A 122 -0.79 2.41 5.42
CA ASP A 122 -1.45 2.97 4.24
C ASP A 122 -0.88 2.28 3.01
N MET A 123 -1.72 1.50 2.32
CA MET A 123 -1.36 0.87 1.05
C MET A 123 -1.58 1.89 -0.07
N PRO A 124 -0.52 2.41 -0.72
CA PRO A 124 -0.70 3.30 -1.86
C PRO A 124 -1.37 2.52 -3.00
N VAL A 125 -2.46 3.06 -3.54
CA VAL A 125 -3.20 2.44 -4.65
C VAL A 125 -3.09 3.31 -5.88
N ALA A 126 -2.82 2.68 -7.02
CA ALA A 126 -2.76 3.33 -8.32
C ALA A 126 -3.66 2.60 -9.33
N TRP A 127 -4.34 3.36 -10.19
CA TRP A 127 -5.19 2.81 -11.24
C TRP A 127 -4.40 2.25 -12.44
N THR A 128 -3.17 2.74 -12.65
CA THR A 128 -2.32 2.31 -13.78
C THR A 128 -1.03 1.69 -13.26
N GLY A 129 -0.53 0.65 -13.96
CA GLY A 129 0.71 -0.03 -13.58
C GLY A 129 1.92 0.91 -13.52
N ILE A 130 2.01 1.89 -14.43
CA ILE A 130 3.09 2.89 -14.43
C ILE A 130 3.04 3.75 -13.15
N ALA A 131 1.85 4.14 -12.70
CA ALA A 131 1.72 4.89 -11.45
C ALA A 131 2.04 4.01 -10.23
N ALA A 132 1.64 2.73 -10.25
CA ALA A 132 1.97 1.77 -9.20
C ALA A 132 3.50 1.59 -9.05
N SER A 133 4.24 1.44 -10.16
CA SER A 133 5.70 1.29 -10.16
C SER A 133 6.46 2.51 -9.62
N LEU A 134 5.81 3.67 -9.49
CA LEU A 134 6.42 4.88 -8.94
C LEU A 134 6.07 5.11 -7.47
N MET A 135 5.22 4.26 -6.89
CA MET A 135 4.86 4.30 -5.49
C MET A 135 5.76 3.36 -4.69
N PRO A 136 6.06 3.68 -3.42
CA PRO A 136 6.82 2.80 -2.55
C PRO A 136 6.02 1.54 -2.19
N GLU A 137 6.76 0.43 -2.06
CA GLU A 137 6.25 -0.91 -1.66
C GLU A 137 6.41 -1.21 -0.16
#